data_AF-A0AAD5WAN5-F1
#
_entry.id   AF-A0AAD5WAN5-F1
#
_cell.length_a   1.000
_cell.length_b   1.000
_cell.length_c   1.000
_cell.angle_alpha   90.00
_cell.angle_beta   90.00
_cell.angle_gamma   90.00
#
_symmetry.space_group_name_H-M   'P 1'
#
loop_
_entity.id
_entity.type
_entity.pdbx_description
1 polymer ?
#
loop_
_entity_poly.entity_id
_entity_poly.type
_entity_poly.pdbx_seq_one_letter_code
_entity_poly.pdbx_strand_id
1 'polypeptide(L)'
;MAPTKVVAEYAKSGRSTCKGCGKAISSGSLRVGSSGKGAGGFDMTKWYHLDCFPTKSNPIGSVEDIKGVASLKKADKEVLRRLEAGASSSEDKKRDCGSCSPSNDSQMKKLKVTADTKDGEVEFSDSAIKDNYKDATLTPNWKNFRTVIFNVKGDGLHDSAKIAAFDFDGCLARTNVRITGANAWSLMYPSIPKKLQGLYNDGYKLVIFTNESNIERWKNKRQVAVDSKIGRLENFIKRVEVPIQVFIACGIGDLFRKPSIGMWALLKEHFNSGVAIDMNQSFYVGDAAGREKDHSDADIEFAKAIGLKFYVPEDYFDVK
;
A
#
# COMPACT_ATOMS: atom_id res chain seq x y z
N MET A 1 7.02 -36.76 22.99
CA MET A 1 7.33 -35.59 22.14
C MET A 1 7.72 -34.44 23.06
N ALA A 2 8.87 -33.79 22.84
CA ALA A 2 9.32 -32.70 23.71
C ALA A 2 8.41 -31.46 23.51
N PRO A 3 8.02 -30.74 24.58
CA PRO A 3 7.17 -29.57 24.44
C PRO A 3 7.89 -28.51 23.61
N THR A 4 7.27 -28.09 22.52
CA THR A 4 7.76 -27.03 21.63
C THR A 4 7.83 -25.73 22.41
N LYS A 5 9.04 -25.20 22.61
CA LYS A 5 9.29 -23.95 23.34
C LYS A 5 9.06 -22.72 22.45
N VAL A 6 7.95 -22.71 21.72
CA VAL A 6 7.58 -21.61 20.80
C VAL A 6 6.48 -20.78 21.45
N VAL A 7 6.67 -19.47 21.43
CA VAL A 7 5.76 -18.48 22.01
C VAL A 7 5.35 -17.49 20.92
N ALA A 8 4.06 -17.16 20.82
CA ALA A 8 3.59 -16.11 19.93
C ALA A 8 2.80 -15.07 20.73
N GLU A 9 3.13 -13.78 20.56
CA GLU A 9 2.43 -12.68 21.20
C GLU A 9 2.55 -11.39 20.38
N TYR A 10 1.69 -10.41 20.67
CA TYR A 10 1.93 -9.04 20.22
C TYR A 10 3.02 -8.38 21.07
N ALA A 11 3.97 -7.72 20.42
CA ALA A 11 5.06 -7.06 21.11
C ALA A 11 4.53 -5.97 22.06
N LYS A 12 4.72 -6.14 23.37
CA LYS A 12 4.26 -5.18 24.40
C LYS A 12 4.98 -3.83 24.34
N SER A 13 6.17 -3.78 23.74
CA SER A 13 6.95 -2.56 23.52
C SER A 13 7.88 -2.72 22.31
N GLY A 14 8.34 -1.62 21.72
CA GLY A 14 9.28 -1.61 20.59
C GLY A 14 10.75 -1.91 20.91
N ARG A 15 11.05 -2.41 22.12
CA ARG A 15 12.42 -2.64 22.61
C ARG A 15 13.05 -3.96 22.16
N SER A 16 12.28 -4.83 21.50
CA SER A 16 12.77 -6.15 21.09
C SER A 16 13.39 -6.08 19.70
N THR A 17 14.50 -6.80 19.50
CA THR A 17 15.19 -6.87 18.20
C THR A 17 15.08 -8.27 17.64
N CYS A 18 14.71 -8.38 16.38
CA CYS A 18 14.60 -9.65 15.66
C CYS A 18 15.97 -10.32 15.56
N LYS A 19 16.08 -11.58 16.00
CA LYS A 19 17.33 -12.35 15.91
C LYS A 19 17.62 -12.93 14.52
N GLY A 20 16.65 -12.92 13.61
CA GLY A 20 16.86 -13.36 12.22
C GLY A 20 17.43 -12.26 11.33
N CYS A 21 16.84 -11.06 11.36
CA CYS A 21 17.25 -9.94 10.48
C CYS A 21 17.91 -8.75 11.20
N GLY A 22 18.02 -8.78 12.53
CA GLY A 22 18.65 -7.71 13.32
C GLY A 22 17.83 -6.41 13.46
N LYS A 23 16.66 -6.29 12.82
CA LYS A 23 15.79 -5.10 12.87
C LYS A 23 14.92 -5.07 14.13
N ALA A 24 14.52 -3.87 14.57
CA ALA A 24 13.62 -3.70 15.71
C ALA A 24 12.21 -4.22 15.42
N ILE A 25 11.57 -4.86 16.43
CA ILE A 25 10.20 -5.35 16.39
C ILE A 25 9.30 -4.29 17.02
N SER A 26 8.42 -3.71 16.22
CA SER A 26 7.53 -2.61 16.62
C SER A 26 6.55 -3.01 17.71
N SER A 27 6.20 -2.06 18.59
CA SER A 27 5.14 -2.29 19.58
C SER A 27 3.81 -2.62 18.90
N GLY A 28 3.13 -3.67 19.34
CA GLY A 28 1.86 -4.14 18.78
C GLY A 28 1.99 -5.07 17.57
N SER A 29 3.19 -5.29 17.01
CA SER A 29 3.36 -6.27 15.93
C SER A 29 3.38 -7.70 16.46
N LEU A 30 2.82 -8.65 15.71
CA LEU A 30 2.92 -10.07 16.02
C LEU A 30 4.38 -10.53 15.92
N ARG A 31 4.86 -11.22 16.95
CA ARG A 31 6.22 -11.78 16.99
C ARG A 31 6.18 -13.22 17.49
N VAL A 32 7.13 -14.01 17.01
CA VAL A 32 7.31 -15.40 17.42
C VAL A 32 8.64 -15.52 18.15
N GLY A 33 8.66 -16.26 19.26
CA GLY A 33 9.81 -16.43 20.11
C GLY A 33 10.13 -17.89 20.34
N SER A 34 11.43 -18.25 20.32
CA SER A 34 11.91 -19.54 20.79
C SER A 34 12.49 -19.37 22.19
N SER A 35 11.92 -20.01 23.20
CA SER A 35 12.42 -19.99 24.58
C SER A 35 13.51 -21.06 24.77
N GLY A 36 14.68 -20.65 25.26
CA GLY A 36 15.79 -21.55 25.55
C GLY A 36 16.57 -21.12 26.80
N LYS A 37 17.41 -22.01 27.34
CA LYS A 37 18.28 -21.67 28.48
C LYS A 37 19.49 -20.88 27.97
N GLY A 38 19.70 -19.69 28.50
CA GLY A 38 20.90 -18.87 28.23
C GLY A 38 22.13 -19.35 29.00
N ALA A 39 23.29 -18.78 28.69
CA ALA A 39 24.50 -18.98 29.48
C ALA A 39 24.27 -18.43 30.90
N GLY A 40 24.18 -19.31 31.90
CA GLY A 40 23.84 -18.98 33.29
C GLY A 40 22.53 -19.60 33.81
N GLY A 41 21.82 -20.40 33.02
CA GLY A 41 20.65 -21.17 33.49
C GLY A 41 19.33 -20.40 33.53
N PHE A 42 19.33 -19.11 33.17
CA PHE A 42 18.12 -18.29 33.04
C PHE A 42 17.39 -18.54 31.70
N ASP A 43 16.07 -18.54 31.72
CA ASP A 43 15.23 -18.66 30.53
C ASP A 43 15.27 -17.37 29.71
N MET A 44 15.72 -17.47 28.46
CA MET A 44 15.76 -16.37 27.50
C MET A 44 14.92 -16.69 26.27
N THR A 45 14.03 -15.78 25.91
CA THR A 45 13.24 -15.87 24.66
C THR A 45 13.93 -15.07 23.56
N LYS A 46 14.33 -15.77 22.49
CA LYS A 46 14.82 -15.13 21.26
C LYS A 46 13.62 -14.76 20.41
N TRP A 47 13.42 -13.46 20.15
CA TRP A 47 12.29 -12.94 19.38
C TRP A 47 12.62 -12.80 17.89
N TYR A 48 11.66 -13.11 17.04
CA TYR A 48 11.74 -13.04 15.58
C TYR A 48 10.49 -12.36 15.00
N HIS A 49 10.62 -11.78 13.80
CA HIS A 49 9.45 -11.53 12.95
C HIS A 49 8.88 -12.86 12.47
N LEU A 50 7.63 -12.88 12.04
CA LEU A 50 6.96 -14.07 11.49
C LEU A 50 7.80 -14.73 10.39
N ASP A 51 8.24 -13.94 9.41
CA ASP A 51 9.01 -14.43 8.24
C ASP A 51 10.48 -14.73 8.56
N CYS A 52 10.96 -14.26 9.72
CA CYS A 52 12.34 -14.46 10.16
C CYS A 52 12.47 -15.62 11.16
N PHE A 53 11.37 -16.29 11.51
CA PHE A 53 11.40 -17.37 12.48
C PHE A 53 12.02 -18.62 11.85
N PRO A 54 13.09 -19.19 12.43
CA PRO A 54 13.79 -20.31 11.82
C PRO A 54 13.06 -21.63 12.09
N THR A 55 11.98 -21.87 11.35
CA THR A 55 11.09 -23.06 11.44
C THR A 55 11.85 -24.39 11.34
N LYS A 56 12.94 -24.44 10.56
CA LYS A 56 13.83 -25.63 10.47
C LYS A 56 14.54 -26.00 11.77
N SER A 57 14.85 -25.01 12.60
CA SER A 57 15.58 -25.19 13.86
C SER A 57 14.66 -25.28 15.09
N ASN A 58 13.40 -24.85 14.94
CA ASN A 58 12.37 -24.88 15.96
C ASN A 58 11.06 -25.34 15.29
N PRO A 59 10.91 -26.66 15.05
CA PRO A 59 9.71 -27.18 14.41
C PRO A 59 8.49 -26.87 15.26
N ILE A 60 7.47 -26.31 14.62
CA ILE A 60 6.15 -26.07 15.20
C ILE A 60 5.34 -27.34 14.91
N GLY A 61 4.92 -28.05 15.95
CA GLY A 61 4.12 -29.28 15.79
C GLY A 61 2.69 -28.97 15.37
N SER A 62 1.98 -28.21 16.21
CA SER A 62 0.63 -27.69 15.96
C SER A 62 0.57 -26.22 16.37
N VAL A 63 -0.15 -25.37 15.65
CA VAL A 63 -0.40 -23.96 16.03
C VAL A 63 -0.99 -23.85 17.44
N GLU A 64 -1.74 -24.86 17.87
CA GLU A 64 -2.35 -24.97 19.19
C GLU A 64 -1.32 -25.24 20.30
N ASP A 65 -0.14 -25.79 19.96
CA ASP A 65 0.96 -26.03 20.89
C ASP A 65 1.83 -24.78 21.12
N ILE A 66 1.61 -23.70 20.36
CA ILE A 66 2.32 -22.44 20.53
C ILE A 66 1.71 -21.68 21.71
N LYS A 67 2.55 -21.41 22.72
CA LYS A 67 2.15 -20.65 23.90
C LYS A 67 1.77 -19.22 23.52
N GLY A 68 0.53 -18.81 23.84
CA GLY A 68 0.03 -17.45 23.60
C GLY A 68 -0.87 -17.28 22.36
N VAL A 69 -1.02 -18.32 21.53
CA VAL A 69 -1.88 -18.28 20.33
C VAL A 69 -3.36 -18.10 20.67
N ALA A 70 -3.83 -18.62 21.80
CA ALA A 70 -5.22 -18.44 22.23
C ALA A 70 -5.64 -16.96 22.30
N SER A 71 -4.71 -16.07 22.68
CA SER A 71 -4.92 -14.63 22.85
C SER A 71 -4.76 -13.80 21.56
N LEU A 72 -4.46 -14.43 20.42
CA LEU A 72 -4.31 -13.76 19.12
C LEU A 72 -5.66 -13.62 18.38
N LYS A 73 -5.76 -12.65 17.47
CA LYS A 73 -6.93 -12.48 16.60
C LYS A 73 -7.05 -13.66 15.61
N LYS A 74 -8.27 -14.01 15.20
CA LYS A 74 -8.53 -15.13 14.25
C LYS A 74 -7.71 -15.03 12.96
N ALA A 75 -7.56 -13.83 12.40
CA ALA A 75 -6.74 -13.59 11.21
C ALA A 75 -5.26 -13.90 11.42
N ASP A 76 -4.71 -13.52 12.58
CA ASP A 76 -3.30 -13.74 12.94
C ASP A 76 -3.00 -15.21 13.27
N LYS A 77 -3.99 -15.96 13.76
CA LYS A 77 -3.90 -17.43 13.92
C LYS A 77 -3.74 -18.13 12.57
N GLU A 78 -4.40 -17.63 11.53
CA GLU A 78 -4.32 -18.20 10.18
C GLU A 78 -2.96 -17.93 9.52
N VAL A 79 -2.33 -16.78 9.81
CA VAL A 79 -0.96 -16.49 9.35
C VAL A 79 0.06 -17.45 9.99
N LEU A 80 -0.14 -17.82 11.27
CA LEU A 80 0.72 -18.82 11.91
C LEU A 80 0.54 -20.22 11.30
N ARG A 81 -0.67 -20.60 10.87
CA ARG A 81 -0.91 -21.86 10.14
C ARG A 81 -0.19 -21.92 8.80
N ARG A 82 -0.06 -20.78 8.12
CA ARG A 82 0.71 -20.70 6.86
C ARG A 82 2.20 -20.93 7.05
N LEU A 83 2.76 -20.66 8.23
CA LEU A 83 4.15 -20.97 8.56
C LEU A 83 4.40 -22.48 8.76
N GLU A 84 3.35 -23.27 9.05
CA GLU A 84 3.44 -24.74 9.13
C GLU A 84 3.65 -25.37 7.74
N ALA A 85 3.03 -24.79 6.70
CA ALA A 85 3.05 -25.33 5.34
C ALA A 85 4.37 -25.07 4.57
N GLY A 86 5.22 -24.17 5.05
CA GLY A 86 6.48 -23.76 4.39
C GLY A 86 7.70 -24.63 4.69
N ALA A 87 7.56 -25.75 5.38
CA ALA A 87 8.69 -26.58 5.81
C ALA A 87 9.33 -27.46 4.69
N SER A 88 8.75 -27.47 3.48
CA SER A 88 9.16 -28.39 2.40
C SER A 88 9.41 -27.64 1.08
N SER A 89 10.45 -26.81 1.01
CA SER A 89 11.38 -26.69 -0.15
C SER A 89 12.19 -25.38 -0.04
N SER A 90 13.49 -25.54 0.07
CA SER A 90 14.47 -24.51 -0.24
C SER A 90 15.70 -25.23 -0.74
N GLU A 91 16.24 -24.85 -1.89
CA GLU A 91 17.70 -24.81 -2.03
C GLU A 91 18.12 -23.56 -2.81
N ASP A 92 19.19 -22.97 -2.28
CA ASP A 92 19.93 -21.82 -2.73
C ASP A 92 20.51 -21.99 -4.15
N LYS A 93 20.79 -20.86 -4.83
CA LYS A 93 22.09 -20.69 -5.50
C LYS A 93 22.44 -19.23 -5.78
N LYS A 94 23.75 -18.99 -5.66
CA LYS A 94 24.49 -17.73 -5.78
C LYS A 94 25.31 -17.77 -7.09
N ARG A 95 25.49 -16.61 -7.73
CA ARG A 95 26.52 -16.17 -8.73
C ARG A 95 26.20 -16.16 -10.24
N ASP A 96 26.16 -14.92 -10.75
CA ASP A 96 26.96 -14.28 -11.82
C ASP A 96 26.72 -14.50 -13.35
N CYS A 97 27.03 -13.42 -14.07
CA CYS A 97 26.92 -12.89 -15.45
C CYS A 97 27.20 -13.79 -16.68
N GLY A 98 26.52 -13.51 -17.81
CA GLY A 98 27.08 -13.66 -19.17
C GLY A 98 26.14 -14.03 -20.35
N SER A 99 25.70 -13.00 -21.10
CA SER A 99 25.39 -12.91 -22.56
C SER A 99 24.40 -13.83 -23.33
N CYS A 100 23.49 -13.15 -24.06
CA CYS A 100 23.00 -13.32 -25.45
C CYS A 100 22.57 -14.70 -26.06
N SER A 101 21.27 -14.75 -26.39
CA SER A 101 20.49 -15.44 -27.46
C SER A 101 21.24 -16.19 -28.59
N PRO A 102 20.67 -17.22 -29.29
CA PRO A 102 19.28 -17.18 -29.81
C PRO A 102 18.46 -18.49 -30.00
N SER A 103 17.15 -18.26 -30.18
CA SER A 103 16.16 -18.90 -31.09
C SER A 103 15.57 -20.32 -30.90
N ASN A 104 14.23 -20.29 -30.88
CA ASN A 104 13.21 -21.11 -31.55
C ASN A 104 12.77 -22.51 -31.05
N ASP A 105 11.56 -22.46 -30.46
CA ASP A 105 10.30 -23.01 -31.00
C ASP A 105 9.98 -24.50 -30.76
N SER A 106 8.98 -24.73 -29.92
CA SER A 106 7.89 -25.68 -30.22
C SER A 106 6.75 -25.57 -29.19
N GLN A 107 5.66 -24.97 -29.65
CA GLN A 107 4.25 -25.08 -29.25
C GLN A 107 3.87 -26.04 -28.11
N MET A 108 3.08 -25.54 -27.14
CA MET A 108 1.85 -26.23 -26.74
C MET A 108 0.84 -25.31 -26.03
N LYS A 109 -0.34 -25.20 -26.66
CA LYS A 109 -1.70 -25.03 -26.11
C LYS A 109 -2.03 -23.79 -25.25
N LYS A 110 -2.54 -22.80 -25.98
CA LYS A 110 -3.71 -21.94 -25.68
C LYS A 110 -4.55 -22.39 -24.48
N LEU A 111 -4.38 -21.73 -23.34
CA LEU A 111 -5.36 -21.62 -22.26
C LEU A 111 -5.79 -20.17 -22.17
N LYS A 112 -6.98 -19.91 -22.72
CA LYS A 112 -7.73 -18.68 -22.60
C LYS A 112 -8.23 -18.61 -21.16
N VAL A 113 -7.51 -17.91 -20.29
CA VAL A 113 -7.98 -17.63 -18.92
C VAL A 113 -8.61 -16.25 -18.95
N THR A 114 -9.94 -16.27 -19.01
CA THR A 114 -10.80 -15.17 -18.61
C THR A 114 -10.38 -14.70 -17.22
N ALA A 115 -10.27 -13.39 -17.04
CA ALA A 115 -10.02 -12.77 -15.75
C ALA A 115 -11.21 -13.03 -14.82
N ASP A 116 -11.20 -14.18 -14.14
CA ASP A 116 -12.12 -14.46 -13.05
C ASP A 116 -11.50 -13.94 -11.76
N THR A 117 -11.96 -12.75 -11.40
CA THR A 117 -11.88 -12.13 -10.08
C THR A 117 -12.21 -13.13 -8.97
N LYS A 118 -11.23 -13.40 -8.12
CA LYS A 118 -11.44 -13.94 -6.77
C LYS A 118 -10.52 -13.25 -5.79
N ASP A 119 -10.86 -12.03 -5.42
CA ASP A 119 -10.40 -11.40 -4.18
C ASP A 119 -11.51 -10.45 -3.70
N GLY A 120 -11.89 -10.58 -2.42
CA GLY A 120 -13.16 -10.15 -1.84
C GLY A 120 -13.75 -8.83 -2.38
N GLU A 121 -14.95 -8.94 -2.95
CA GLU A 121 -15.79 -7.78 -3.28
C GLU A 121 -15.92 -6.88 -2.06
N VAL A 122 -15.33 -5.70 -2.17
CA VAL A 122 -15.59 -4.61 -1.24
C VAL A 122 -16.97 -4.09 -1.64
N GLU A 123 -18.03 -4.60 -1.01
CA GLU A 123 -19.38 -4.10 -1.23
C GLU A 123 -19.42 -2.60 -0.85
N PHE A 124 -19.31 -1.75 -1.87
CA PHE A 124 -19.47 -0.31 -1.75
C PHE A 124 -20.95 -0.01 -1.78
N SER A 125 -21.41 0.69 -0.75
CA SER A 125 -22.79 1.12 -0.63
C SER A 125 -22.78 2.60 -0.28
N ASP A 126 -23.63 3.37 -0.94
CA ASP A 126 -23.82 4.79 -0.63
C ASP A 126 -24.20 5.01 0.83
N SER A 127 -24.91 4.05 1.44
CA SER A 127 -25.26 4.06 2.87
C SER A 127 -24.06 3.97 3.82
N ALA A 128 -22.92 3.47 3.34
CA ALA A 128 -21.68 3.34 4.12
C ALA A 128 -20.77 4.56 3.95
N ILE A 129 -21.14 5.53 3.10
CA ILE A 129 -20.43 6.78 2.91
C ILE A 129 -20.71 7.72 4.10
N LYS A 130 -19.68 8.39 4.61
CA LYS A 130 -19.78 9.30 5.76
C LYS A 130 -19.16 10.66 5.46
N ASP A 131 -19.63 11.67 6.18
CA ASP A 131 -19.13 13.06 6.10
C ASP A 131 -17.95 13.34 7.04
N ASN A 132 -17.57 12.33 7.82
CA ASN A 132 -16.51 12.39 8.80
C ASN A 132 -15.59 11.17 8.64
N TYR A 133 -14.30 11.36 8.94
CA TYR A 133 -13.36 10.27 9.12
C TYR A 133 -13.10 10.08 10.62
N LYS A 134 -13.79 9.12 11.22
CA LYS A 134 -13.77 8.89 12.69
C LYS A 134 -14.20 10.17 13.43
N ASP A 135 -13.35 10.72 14.27
CA ASP A 135 -13.52 11.96 15.04
C ASP A 135 -13.13 13.23 14.27
N ALA A 136 -12.66 13.12 13.03
CA ALA A 136 -12.37 14.29 12.20
C ALA A 136 -13.51 14.59 11.22
N THR A 137 -13.90 15.86 11.18
CA THR A 137 -14.87 16.40 10.22
C THR A 137 -14.21 16.59 8.87
N LEU A 138 -14.89 16.21 7.79
CA LEU A 138 -14.46 16.49 6.42
C LEU A 138 -15.17 17.75 5.91
N THR A 139 -14.49 18.49 5.05
CA THR A 139 -15.10 19.58 4.28
C THR A 139 -16.21 19.04 3.36
N PRO A 140 -17.26 19.82 3.01
CA PRO A 140 -18.47 19.32 2.35
C PRO A 140 -18.26 18.49 1.07
N ASN A 141 -17.22 18.81 0.31
CA ASN A 141 -16.88 18.14 -0.95
C ASN A 141 -16.09 16.83 -0.76
N TRP A 142 -15.91 16.38 0.48
CA TRP A 142 -15.13 15.21 0.82
C TRP A 142 -15.96 14.25 1.65
N LYS A 143 -15.82 12.97 1.33
CA LYS A 143 -16.52 11.88 1.99
C LYS A 143 -15.54 10.79 2.36
N ASN A 144 -15.99 9.93 3.26
CA ASN A 144 -15.30 8.75 3.76
C ASN A 144 -16.05 7.50 3.29
N PHE A 145 -15.32 6.47 2.89
CA PHE A 145 -15.82 5.10 2.85
C PHE A 145 -14.78 4.20 3.51
N ARG A 146 -15.17 3.55 4.62
CA ARG A 146 -14.28 2.74 5.47
C ARG A 146 -13.03 3.52 5.88
N THR A 147 -11.88 3.24 5.28
CA THR A 147 -10.57 3.84 5.57
C THR A 147 -10.05 4.72 4.43
N VAL A 148 -10.87 5.01 3.41
CA VAL A 148 -10.55 5.91 2.30
C VAL A 148 -11.35 7.20 2.43
N ILE A 149 -10.68 8.32 2.20
CA ILE A 149 -11.31 9.63 2.00
C ILE A 149 -11.22 9.97 0.51
N PHE A 150 -12.30 10.50 -0.08
CA PHE A 150 -12.33 10.90 -1.49
C PHE A 150 -13.16 12.18 -1.68
N ASN A 151 -12.87 12.95 -2.73
CA ASN A 151 -13.72 14.07 -3.10
C ASN A 151 -14.94 13.60 -3.90
N VAL A 152 -16.08 14.24 -3.67
CA VAL A 152 -17.30 14.01 -4.44
C VAL A 152 -17.12 14.58 -5.84
N LYS A 153 -17.79 13.96 -6.83
CA LYS A 153 -17.82 14.42 -8.21
C LYS A 153 -18.29 15.88 -8.27
N GLY A 154 -17.36 16.78 -8.58
CA GLY A 154 -17.62 18.19 -8.86
C GLY A 154 -17.78 18.46 -10.35
N ASP A 155 -18.10 19.69 -10.70
CA ASP A 155 -18.22 20.13 -12.09
C ASP A 155 -16.92 19.87 -12.86
N GLY A 156 -17.05 19.36 -14.09
CA GLY A 156 -15.94 19.01 -14.98
C GLY A 156 -15.26 17.67 -14.67
N LEU A 157 -15.57 17.00 -13.57
CA LEU A 157 -15.02 15.67 -13.32
C LEU A 157 -15.70 14.62 -14.21
N HIS A 158 -15.15 14.38 -15.40
CA HIS A 158 -15.72 13.46 -16.38
C HIS A 158 -15.23 12.02 -16.19
N ASP A 159 -16.08 11.06 -16.53
CA ASP A 159 -15.73 9.64 -16.62
C ASP A 159 -15.07 9.37 -17.98
N SER A 160 -14.08 8.47 -18.01
CA SER A 160 -13.29 8.25 -19.22
C SER A 160 -12.75 6.83 -19.30
N ALA A 161 -12.54 6.36 -20.54
CA ALA A 161 -11.78 5.16 -20.79
C ALA A 161 -10.27 5.36 -20.57
N LYS A 162 -9.77 6.60 -20.63
CA LYS A 162 -8.35 6.92 -20.42
C LYS A 162 -8.15 7.48 -19.03
N ILE A 163 -7.35 6.80 -18.20
CA ILE A 163 -7.02 7.23 -16.84
C ILE A 163 -5.56 7.65 -16.78
N ALA A 164 -5.32 8.90 -16.38
CA ALA A 164 -4.00 9.36 -15.97
C ALA A 164 -3.99 9.46 -14.45
N ALA A 165 -3.36 8.49 -13.79
CA ALA A 165 -3.33 8.39 -12.34
C ALA A 165 -1.95 8.76 -11.78
N PHE A 166 -1.95 9.40 -10.61
CA PHE A 166 -0.74 9.96 -10.00
C PHE A 166 -0.67 9.67 -8.50
N ASP A 167 0.54 9.50 -7.97
CA ASP A 167 0.80 9.81 -6.55
C ASP A 167 0.79 11.34 -6.33
N PHE A 168 0.75 11.77 -5.07
CA PHE A 168 0.80 13.18 -4.69
C PHE A 168 2.12 13.63 -4.08
N ASP A 169 2.53 13.05 -2.94
CA ASP A 169 3.65 13.54 -2.13
C ASP A 169 4.97 12.99 -2.69
N GLY A 170 5.76 13.84 -3.35
CA GLY A 170 6.98 13.42 -4.07
C GLY A 170 6.78 13.26 -5.58
N CYS A 171 5.53 13.15 -6.04
CA CYS A 171 5.18 13.10 -7.46
C CYS A 171 4.66 14.43 -7.99
N LEU A 172 3.51 14.91 -7.50
CA LEU A 172 2.88 16.16 -7.95
C LEU A 172 3.26 17.35 -7.07
N ALA A 173 3.42 17.10 -5.77
CA ALA A 173 3.74 18.11 -4.79
C ALA A 173 5.02 17.76 -4.04
N ARG A 174 5.91 18.73 -3.91
CA ARG A 174 7.01 18.69 -2.96
C ARG A 174 6.46 19.02 -1.58
N THR A 175 6.56 18.07 -0.67
CA THR A 175 6.06 18.22 0.69
C THR A 175 7.15 17.86 1.69
N ASN A 176 7.03 18.38 2.91
CA ASN A 176 7.99 18.11 3.97
C ASN A 176 7.26 17.48 5.14
N VAL A 177 7.60 16.22 5.46
CA VAL A 177 7.01 15.46 6.57
C VAL A 177 7.14 16.14 7.94
N ARG A 178 8.03 17.12 8.08
CA ARG A 178 8.24 17.90 9.31
C ARG A 178 7.32 19.12 9.42
N ILE A 179 6.68 19.53 8.33
CA ILE A 179 5.84 20.73 8.27
C ILE A 179 4.40 20.29 8.00
N THR A 180 3.48 20.77 8.83
CA THR A 180 2.04 20.53 8.68
C THR A 180 1.34 21.81 8.27
N GLY A 181 0.31 21.69 7.43
CA GLY A 181 -0.55 22.79 7.03
C GLY A 181 -1.02 22.66 5.58
N ALA A 182 -2.16 23.27 5.26
CA ALA A 182 -2.75 23.28 3.92
C ALA A 182 -1.85 23.93 2.85
N ASN A 183 -0.95 24.82 3.27
CA ASN A 183 -0.01 25.54 2.41
C ASN A 183 1.42 24.99 2.48
N ALA A 184 1.64 23.90 3.23
CA ALA A 184 2.98 23.32 3.42
C ALA A 184 3.41 22.44 2.23
N TRP A 185 3.41 23.02 1.03
CA TRP A 185 3.75 22.34 -0.22
C TRP A 185 4.19 23.31 -1.31
N SER A 186 4.88 22.80 -2.32
CA SER A 186 5.09 23.48 -3.60
C SER A 186 4.95 22.48 -4.74
N LEU A 187 4.83 22.95 -6.00
CA LEU A 187 4.84 22.06 -7.16
C LEU A 187 6.15 21.26 -7.19
N MET A 188 6.06 19.96 -7.48
CA MET A 188 7.26 19.12 -7.63
C MET A 188 8.08 19.56 -8.85
N TYR A 189 7.40 19.84 -9.96
CA TYR A 189 7.95 20.38 -11.21
C TYR A 189 7.08 21.53 -11.75
N PRO A 190 7.67 22.54 -12.40
CA PRO A 190 6.92 23.68 -12.94
C PRO A 190 6.01 23.31 -14.12
N SER A 191 6.31 22.24 -14.84
CA SER A 191 5.56 21.75 -16.01
C SER A 191 4.24 21.06 -15.68
N ILE A 192 4.02 20.68 -14.41
CA ILE A 192 2.85 19.91 -13.97
C ILE A 192 1.52 20.54 -14.40
N PRO A 193 1.22 21.84 -14.14
CA PRO A 193 -0.06 22.42 -14.51
C PRO A 193 -0.36 22.25 -16.00
N LYS A 194 0.61 22.60 -16.86
CA LYS A 194 0.47 22.49 -18.32
C LYS A 194 0.27 21.04 -18.77
N LYS A 195 0.99 20.10 -18.16
CA LYS A 195 0.88 18.67 -18.49
C LYS A 195 -0.49 18.10 -18.11
N LEU A 196 -0.98 18.41 -16.92
CA LEU A 196 -2.31 17.96 -16.46
C LEU A 196 -3.43 18.58 -17.28
N GLN A 197 -3.32 19.87 -17.63
CA GLN A 197 -4.24 20.54 -18.55
C GLN A 197 -4.27 19.88 -19.93
N GLY A 198 -3.10 19.54 -20.49
CA GLY A 198 -3.00 18.81 -21.75
C GLY A 198 -3.71 17.45 -21.69
N LEU A 199 -3.43 16.66 -20.66
CA LEU A 199 -4.08 15.35 -20.47
C LEU A 199 -5.60 15.47 -20.35
N TYR A 200 -6.08 16.45 -19.57
CA TYR A 200 -7.51 16.69 -19.43
C TYR A 200 -8.16 17.02 -20.78
N ASN A 201 -7.53 17.89 -21.58
CA ASN A 201 -8.00 18.25 -22.92
C ASN A 201 -7.94 17.06 -23.91
N ASP A 202 -7.01 16.12 -23.70
CA ASP A 202 -6.91 14.87 -24.47
C ASP A 202 -7.92 13.78 -24.05
N GLY A 203 -8.82 14.13 -23.13
CA GLY A 203 -9.92 13.30 -22.66
C GLY A 203 -9.54 12.32 -21.54
N TYR A 204 -8.41 12.54 -20.85
CA TYR A 204 -8.07 11.73 -19.69
C TYR A 204 -8.86 12.17 -18.46
N LYS A 205 -9.37 11.18 -17.72
CA LYS A 205 -9.77 11.39 -16.34
C LYS A 205 -8.50 11.42 -15.47
N LEU A 206 -8.30 12.54 -14.79
CA LEU A 206 -7.18 12.72 -13.87
C LEU A 206 -7.53 12.16 -12.49
N VAL A 207 -6.65 11.32 -11.94
CA VAL A 207 -6.88 10.68 -10.64
C VAL A 207 -5.63 10.77 -9.77
N ILE A 208 -5.81 11.08 -8.48
CA ILE A 208 -4.75 11.01 -7.47
C ILE A 208 -5.05 9.86 -6.52
N PHE A 209 -4.08 8.97 -6.34
CA PHE A 209 -4.07 7.91 -5.35
C PHE A 209 -2.94 8.17 -4.36
N THR A 210 -3.26 8.48 -3.10
CA THR A 210 -2.24 8.86 -2.12
C THR A 210 -2.42 8.13 -0.78
N ASN A 211 -1.31 7.71 -0.19
CA ASN A 211 -1.26 7.03 1.10
C ASN A 211 -1.01 8.05 2.22
N GLU A 212 -1.92 8.20 3.20
CA GLU A 212 -1.78 9.18 4.29
C GLU A 212 -1.96 8.52 5.68
N SER A 213 -0.94 7.79 6.12
CA SER A 213 -1.01 7.09 7.42
C SER A 213 -1.13 8.02 8.64
N ASN A 214 -0.75 9.29 8.52
CA ASN A 214 -0.80 10.22 9.66
C ASN A 214 -2.24 10.46 10.13
N ILE A 215 -3.22 10.46 9.21
CA ILE A 215 -4.64 10.59 9.56
C ILE A 215 -5.08 9.45 10.51
N GLU A 216 -4.59 8.24 10.28
CA GLU A 216 -4.89 7.10 11.15
C GLU A 216 -4.06 7.08 12.43
N ARG A 217 -2.76 7.40 12.33
CA ARG A 217 -1.80 7.33 13.44
C ARG A 217 -2.00 8.45 14.47
N TRP A 218 -2.31 9.67 14.05
CA TRP A 218 -2.35 10.85 14.91
C TRP A 218 -3.70 11.03 15.58
N LYS A 219 -4.06 10.13 16.50
CA LYS A 219 -5.39 10.11 17.12
C LYS A 219 -5.82 11.47 17.72
N ASN A 220 -4.94 12.11 18.48
CA ASN A 220 -5.24 13.38 19.15
C ASN A 220 -5.04 14.62 18.25
N LYS A 221 -4.53 14.44 17.02
CA LYS A 221 -4.27 15.51 16.05
C LYS A 221 -4.84 15.15 14.67
N ARG A 222 -5.89 14.32 14.65
CA ARG A 222 -6.43 13.76 13.42
C ARG A 222 -7.01 14.84 12.53
N GLN A 223 -7.78 15.77 13.12
CA GLN A 223 -8.32 16.91 12.40
C GLN A 223 -7.20 17.71 11.72
N VAL A 224 -6.11 17.99 12.43
CA VAL A 224 -4.94 18.70 11.86
C VAL A 224 -4.32 17.94 10.68
N ALA A 225 -4.21 16.61 10.77
CA ALA A 225 -3.70 15.79 9.67
C ALA A 225 -4.64 15.79 8.46
N VAL A 226 -5.95 15.69 8.70
CA VAL A 226 -7.00 15.77 7.67
C VAL A 226 -6.97 17.13 6.98
N ASP A 227 -7.05 18.23 7.74
CA ASP A 227 -7.04 19.60 7.23
C ASP A 227 -5.76 19.88 6.43
N SER A 228 -4.62 19.39 6.93
CA SER A 228 -3.35 19.55 6.22
C SER A 228 -3.30 18.77 4.92
N LYS A 229 -3.85 17.56 4.84
CA LYS A 229 -3.81 16.77 3.61
C LYS A 229 -4.85 17.26 2.59
N ILE A 230 -6.10 17.41 3.01
CA ILE A 230 -7.19 17.91 2.17
C ILE A 230 -6.87 19.31 1.67
N GLY A 231 -6.44 20.22 2.54
CA GLY A 231 -6.10 21.59 2.12
C GLY A 231 -4.96 21.65 1.10
N ARG A 232 -3.94 20.79 1.22
CA ARG A 232 -2.88 20.67 0.20
C ARG A 232 -3.44 20.23 -1.16
N LEU A 233 -4.31 19.22 -1.16
CA LEU A 233 -4.94 18.69 -2.37
C LEU A 233 -5.87 19.73 -3.02
N GLU A 234 -6.69 20.43 -2.24
CA GLU A 234 -7.58 21.47 -2.76
C GLU A 234 -6.81 22.65 -3.34
N ASN A 235 -5.77 23.11 -2.65
CA ASN A 235 -4.91 24.18 -3.15
C ASN A 235 -4.15 23.75 -4.41
N PHE A 236 -3.74 22.48 -4.50
CA PHE A 236 -3.15 21.93 -5.71
C PHE A 236 -4.12 21.91 -6.89
N ILE A 237 -5.34 21.39 -6.70
CA ILE A 237 -6.39 21.34 -7.73
C ILE A 237 -6.69 22.75 -8.24
N LYS A 238 -6.84 23.72 -7.32
CA LYS A 238 -7.02 25.14 -7.68
C LYS A 238 -5.83 25.68 -8.50
N ARG A 239 -4.61 25.28 -8.16
CA ARG A 239 -3.38 25.76 -8.82
C ARG A 239 -3.20 25.22 -10.25
N VAL A 240 -3.70 24.02 -10.54
CA VAL A 240 -3.59 23.38 -11.86
C VAL A 240 -4.80 23.62 -12.76
N GLU A 241 -5.90 24.13 -12.18
CA GLU A 241 -7.11 24.57 -12.90
C GLU A 241 -7.75 23.45 -13.75
N VAL A 242 -7.64 22.20 -13.28
CA VAL A 242 -8.32 21.04 -13.86
C VAL A 242 -8.94 20.18 -12.78
N PRO A 243 -10.12 19.58 -13.02
CA PRO A 243 -10.77 18.71 -12.07
C PRO A 243 -10.01 17.38 -11.92
N ILE A 244 -9.83 16.93 -10.68
CA ILE A 244 -9.09 15.71 -10.35
C ILE A 244 -9.88 14.90 -9.32
N GLN A 245 -10.02 13.59 -9.57
CA GLN A 245 -10.62 12.67 -8.62
C GLN A 245 -9.54 12.21 -7.65
N VAL A 246 -9.77 12.34 -6.35
CA VAL A 246 -8.76 12.04 -5.33
C VAL A 246 -9.26 10.93 -4.44
N PHE A 247 -8.35 9.99 -4.14
CA PHE A 247 -8.52 8.96 -3.11
C PHE A 247 -7.32 9.00 -2.16
N ILE A 248 -7.62 9.08 -0.87
CA ILE A 248 -6.67 9.13 0.23
C ILE A 248 -6.84 7.85 1.05
N ALA A 249 -5.87 6.94 0.98
CA ALA A 249 -5.83 5.75 1.82
C ALA A 249 -5.27 6.11 3.20
N CYS A 250 -6.13 6.20 4.20
CA CYS A 250 -5.75 6.56 5.56
C CYS A 250 -5.29 5.34 6.38
N GLY A 251 -5.85 4.16 6.10
CA GLY A 251 -5.60 2.95 6.88
C GLY A 251 -4.16 2.44 6.82
N ILE A 252 -3.83 1.56 7.77
CA ILE A 252 -2.52 0.93 7.92
C ILE A 252 -2.67 -0.56 7.60
N GLY A 253 -2.02 -1.03 6.54
CA GLY A 253 -2.06 -2.44 6.13
C GLY A 253 -3.46 -2.88 5.69
N ASP A 254 -4.22 -2.01 5.03
CA ASP A 254 -5.56 -2.31 4.52
C ASP A 254 -5.58 -2.49 3.01
N LEU A 255 -6.76 -2.84 2.49
CA LEU A 255 -6.99 -3.12 1.07
C LEU A 255 -6.84 -1.88 0.17
N PHE A 256 -6.90 -0.69 0.76
CA PHE A 256 -6.87 0.57 0.00
C PHE A 256 -5.49 1.21 -0.05
N ARG A 257 -4.62 0.91 0.91
CA ARG A 257 -3.26 1.42 0.95
C ARG A 257 -2.40 0.76 -0.14
N LYS A 258 -1.82 1.58 -1.02
CA LYS A 258 -0.84 1.11 -2.02
C LYS A 258 0.29 0.34 -1.32
N PRO A 259 0.72 -0.83 -1.83
CA PRO A 259 0.47 -1.35 -3.17
C PRO A 259 -0.87 -2.09 -3.40
N SER A 260 -1.74 -2.21 -2.40
CA SER A 260 -3.06 -2.82 -2.58
C SER A 260 -3.92 -2.02 -3.57
N ILE A 261 -4.72 -2.72 -4.39
CA ILE A 261 -5.47 -2.12 -5.50
C ILE A 261 -6.85 -1.53 -5.11
N GLY A 262 -7.20 -1.49 -3.82
CA GLY A 262 -8.56 -1.15 -3.40
C GLY A 262 -9.03 0.24 -3.83
N MET A 263 -8.15 1.25 -3.84
CA MET A 263 -8.54 2.57 -4.37
C MET A 263 -8.83 2.52 -5.87
N TRP A 264 -8.10 1.70 -6.64
CA TRP A 264 -8.37 1.50 -8.06
C TRP A 264 -9.69 0.75 -8.31
N ALA A 265 -9.98 -0.27 -7.50
CA ALA A 265 -11.27 -0.98 -7.55
C ALA A 265 -12.44 0.00 -7.34
N LEU A 266 -12.34 0.87 -6.33
CA LEU A 266 -13.33 1.94 -6.11
C LEU A 266 -13.49 2.83 -7.34
N LEU A 267 -12.38 3.32 -7.92
CA LEU A 267 -12.42 4.13 -9.13
C LEU A 267 -13.19 3.42 -10.25
N LYS A 268 -12.80 2.18 -10.57
CA LYS A 268 -13.33 1.41 -11.68
C LYS A 268 -14.82 1.09 -11.52
N GLU A 269 -15.23 0.70 -10.32
CA GLU A 269 -16.57 0.17 -10.06
C GLU A 269 -17.59 1.28 -9.76
N HIS A 270 -17.18 2.35 -9.08
CA HIS A 270 -18.12 3.35 -8.54
C HIS A 270 -17.87 4.78 -9.00
N PHE A 271 -16.65 5.11 -9.39
CA PHE A 271 -16.29 6.47 -9.81
C PHE A 271 -15.88 6.53 -11.28
N ASN A 272 -16.43 5.68 -12.14
CA ASN A 272 -16.24 5.80 -13.60
C ASN A 272 -17.50 5.46 -14.41
N SER A 273 -18.68 5.49 -13.79
CA SER A 273 -19.99 5.28 -14.44
C SER A 273 -20.07 4.06 -15.38
N GLY A 274 -19.36 2.98 -15.06
CA GLY A 274 -19.31 1.77 -15.88
C GLY A 274 -18.51 1.89 -17.19
N VAL A 275 -17.86 3.03 -17.47
CA VAL A 275 -16.99 3.19 -18.63
C VAL A 275 -15.77 2.28 -18.47
N ALA A 276 -15.59 1.37 -19.44
CA ALA A 276 -14.47 0.46 -19.46
C ALA A 276 -13.16 1.22 -19.66
N ILE A 277 -12.17 0.96 -18.80
CA ILE A 277 -10.86 1.61 -18.84
C ILE A 277 -9.98 0.91 -19.89
N ASP A 278 -9.44 1.68 -20.83
CA ASP A 278 -8.40 1.26 -21.75
C ASP A 278 -7.05 1.25 -21.03
N MET A 279 -6.61 0.06 -20.64
CA MET A 279 -5.36 -0.15 -19.92
C MET A 279 -4.11 0.18 -20.73
N ASN A 280 -4.19 0.16 -22.08
CA ASN A 280 -3.04 0.50 -22.94
C ASN A 280 -2.81 2.01 -23.03
N GLN A 281 -3.89 2.79 -22.91
CA GLN A 281 -3.83 4.25 -22.89
C GLN A 281 -3.70 4.82 -21.48
N SER A 282 -4.06 4.04 -20.45
CA SER A 282 -4.00 4.47 -19.06
C SER A 282 -2.63 4.23 -18.43
N PHE A 283 -2.26 5.06 -17.46
CA PHE A 283 -0.96 4.97 -16.80
C PHE A 283 -0.98 5.48 -15.36
N TYR A 284 0.06 5.13 -14.61
CA TYR A 284 0.33 5.61 -13.26
C TYR A 284 1.70 6.31 -13.19
N VAL A 285 1.78 7.44 -12.47
CA VAL A 285 3.04 8.16 -12.20
C VAL A 285 3.24 8.27 -10.69
N GLY A 286 4.39 7.85 -10.17
CA GLY A 286 4.68 7.90 -8.73
C GLY A 286 6.17 7.78 -8.41
N ASP A 287 6.59 8.32 -7.27
CA ASP A 287 8.00 8.36 -6.86
C ASP A 287 8.45 7.09 -6.14
N ALA A 288 7.53 6.32 -5.57
CA ALA A 288 7.84 5.07 -4.87
C ALA A 288 8.07 3.91 -5.85
N ALA A 289 9.18 3.97 -6.59
CA ALA A 289 9.52 3.05 -7.66
C ALA A 289 10.51 1.94 -7.27
N GLY A 290 10.84 1.81 -5.98
CA GLY A 290 11.74 0.77 -5.47
C GLY A 290 13.22 0.98 -5.82
N ARG A 291 13.61 2.19 -6.22
CA ARG A 291 15.02 2.56 -6.46
C ARG A 291 15.75 2.71 -5.13
N GLU A 292 17.09 2.68 -5.15
CA GLU A 292 17.93 2.72 -3.94
C GLU A 292 17.62 3.90 -2.98
N LYS A 293 17.22 5.04 -3.53
CA LYS A 293 16.88 6.26 -2.76
C LYS A 293 15.38 6.44 -2.52
N ASP A 294 14.55 5.59 -3.09
CA ASP A 294 13.11 5.69 -2.90
C ASP A 294 12.74 5.24 -1.49
N HIS A 295 11.72 5.87 -0.93
CA HIS A 295 11.25 5.55 0.42
C HIS A 295 10.51 4.19 0.46
N SER A 296 9.96 3.75 -0.68
CA SER A 296 9.28 2.46 -0.87
C SER A 296 9.15 2.10 -2.36
N ASP A 297 8.53 0.97 -2.65
CA ASP A 297 8.15 0.45 -3.97
C ASP A 297 6.61 0.44 -4.18
N ALA A 298 5.88 1.16 -3.33
CA ALA A 298 4.42 1.08 -3.27
C ALA A 298 3.73 1.50 -4.57
N ASP A 299 4.29 2.45 -5.32
CA ASP A 299 3.70 3.00 -6.54
C ASP A 299 3.90 2.06 -7.74
N ILE A 300 5.12 1.54 -7.90
CA ILE A 300 5.42 0.59 -8.99
C ILE A 300 4.66 -0.73 -8.80
N GLU A 301 4.58 -1.24 -7.56
CA GLU A 301 3.84 -2.47 -7.29
C GLU A 301 2.32 -2.25 -7.38
N PHE A 302 1.80 -1.06 -7.04
CA PHE A 302 0.40 -0.71 -7.29
C PHE A 302 0.07 -0.71 -8.79
N ALA A 303 0.88 -0.04 -9.61
CA ALA A 303 0.69 0.01 -11.05
C ALA A 303 0.77 -1.38 -11.69
N LYS A 304 1.74 -2.18 -11.28
CA LYS A 304 1.95 -3.55 -11.74
C LYS A 304 0.81 -4.49 -11.37
N ALA A 305 0.28 -4.39 -10.14
CA ALA A 305 -0.85 -5.20 -9.70
C ALA A 305 -2.13 -4.90 -10.50
N ILE A 306 -2.28 -3.66 -10.98
CA ILE A 306 -3.41 -3.25 -11.83
C ILE A 306 -3.17 -3.58 -13.32
N GLY A 307 -1.91 -3.63 -13.74
CA GLY A 307 -1.52 -3.74 -15.15
C GLY A 307 -1.46 -2.40 -15.88
N LEU A 308 -1.19 -1.30 -15.17
CA LEU A 308 -0.98 0.02 -15.74
C LEU A 308 0.48 0.21 -16.19
N LYS A 309 0.68 0.99 -17.26
CA LYS A 309 2.00 1.52 -17.58
C LYS A 309 2.45 2.45 -16.46
N PHE A 310 3.70 2.31 -16.01
CA PHE A 310 4.27 3.09 -14.92
C PHE A 310 5.33 4.08 -15.41
N TYR A 311 5.36 5.27 -14.82
CA TYR A 311 6.42 6.26 -15.03
C TYR A 311 6.87 6.85 -13.68
N VAL A 312 8.13 7.23 -13.59
CA VAL A 312 8.62 8.04 -12.48
C VAL A 312 8.44 9.53 -12.78
N PRO A 313 8.27 10.40 -11.77
CA PRO A 313 7.94 11.81 -11.99
C PRO A 313 9.04 12.56 -12.75
N GLU A 314 10.31 12.24 -12.50
CA GLU A 314 11.46 12.89 -13.13
C GLU A 314 11.51 12.66 -14.65
N ASP A 315 11.02 11.52 -15.11
CA ASP A 315 10.99 11.14 -16.53
C ASP A 315 9.71 11.65 -17.22
N TYR A 316 8.63 11.84 -16.46
CA TYR A 316 7.33 12.21 -16.99
C TYR A 316 7.09 13.72 -17.07
N PHE A 317 7.62 14.47 -16.10
CA PHE A 317 7.47 15.92 -15.99
C PHE A 317 8.77 16.64 -16.30
N ASP A 318 8.70 17.61 -17.21
CA ASP A 318 9.86 18.42 -17.57
C ASP A 318 10.29 19.34 -16.41
N VAL A 319 11.60 19.50 -16.23
CA VAL A 319 12.20 20.40 -15.23
C VAL A 319 12.29 21.84 -15.73
N LYS A 320 12.08 22.06 -17.04
CA LYS A 320 12.32 23.34 -17.74
C LYS A 320 11.14 24.29 -17.67
#